data_AF-A0A0D3GBS8-F1
#
_entry.id   AF-A0A0D3GBS8-F1
#
_cell.length_a   1.000
_cell.length_b   1.000
_cell.length_c   1.000
_cell.angle_alpha   90.00
_cell.angle_beta   90.00
_cell.angle_gamma   90.00
#
_symmetry.space_group_name_H-M   'P 1'
#
loop_
_entity.id
_entity.type
_entity.pdbx_description
1 polymer ?
#
loop_
_entity_poly.entity_id
_entity_poly.type
_entity_poly.pdbx_seq_one_letter_code
_entity_poly.pdbx_strand_id
1 'polypeptide(L)'
;MSSTGRPYGRRGGAAPSYVPRPRAPNPSPSAPAPARPPQQLRKPVFTTVERLRPQSHGHTLTARVLSARIILDNPPPRARLAECLVGDNTGTVLFTARNQQVDLVKPGTTVIFRNAKIDMFKGTMRLAVDKWGRIEVTDPASFRVKEDNNVSLVEYELVDVVDED
;
A
#
# COMPACT_ATOMS: atom_id res chain seq x y z
N MET A 1 82.43 8.13 25.36
CA MET A 1 82.90 8.25 26.76
C MET A 1 81.86 9.09 27.48
N SER A 2 80.94 8.45 28.21
CA SER A 2 80.80 8.54 29.68
C SER A 2 80.01 9.79 30.10
N SER A 3 79.04 9.82 31.00
CA SER A 3 78.36 8.86 31.88
C SER A 3 77.39 9.68 32.76
N THR A 4 76.25 9.09 33.17
CA THR A 4 75.52 9.28 34.47
C THR A 4 74.98 10.69 34.85
N GLY A 5 73.81 10.87 35.50
CA GLY A 5 72.92 9.96 36.21
C GLY A 5 71.60 10.65 36.66
N ARG A 6 70.71 9.83 37.23
CA ARG A 6 69.39 10.14 37.84
C ARG A 6 69.56 10.95 39.16
N PRO A 7 68.52 11.40 39.93
CA PRO A 7 67.12 10.92 39.99
C PRO A 7 66.01 11.94 40.37
N TYR A 8 64.81 11.36 40.56
CA TYR A 8 63.49 11.90 40.91
C TYR A 8 63.38 12.76 42.19
N GLY A 9 62.50 13.78 42.14
CA GLY A 9 61.85 14.44 43.29
C GLY A 9 60.74 15.38 42.78
N ARG A 10 59.44 15.02 42.82
CA ARG A 10 58.43 15.08 43.91
C ARG A 10 57.92 16.50 44.24
N ARG A 11 56.59 16.67 44.06
CA ARG A 11 55.64 17.66 44.64
C ARG A 11 55.74 19.09 44.09
N GLY A 12 54.65 19.81 43.84
CA GLY A 12 53.22 19.53 44.02
C GLY A 12 52.39 20.72 43.54
N GLY A 13 51.26 20.45 42.90
CA GLY A 13 50.21 21.43 42.61
C GLY A 13 48.92 20.96 43.28
N ALA A 14 48.34 21.80 44.13
CA ALA A 14 47.09 21.52 44.82
C ALA A 14 45.91 21.56 43.83
N ALA A 15 45.11 20.50 43.80
CA ALA A 15 43.79 20.51 43.16
C ALA A 15 42.73 20.92 44.20
N PRO A 16 41.73 21.72 43.84
CA PRO A 16 40.73 22.20 44.79
C PRO A 16 39.82 21.06 45.27
N SER A 17 39.38 21.16 46.53
CA SER A 17 38.50 20.21 47.20
C SER A 17 37.13 20.14 46.53
N TYR A 18 36.80 18.99 45.95
CA TYR A 18 35.46 18.68 45.47
C TYR A 18 34.58 18.24 46.66
N VAL A 19 33.55 19.03 46.98
CA VAL A 19 32.51 18.62 47.94
C VAL A 19 31.44 17.85 47.16
N PRO A 20 31.15 16.57 47.45
CA PRO A 20 30.09 15.84 46.77
C PRO A 20 28.72 16.41 47.17
N ARG A 21 27.92 16.83 46.19
CA ARG A 21 26.50 17.10 46.43
C ARG A 21 25.75 15.78 46.64
N PRO A 22 24.81 15.69 47.59
CA PRO A 22 23.98 14.49 47.74
C PRO A 22 23.11 14.31 46.48
N ARG A 23 23.13 13.08 45.95
CA ARG A 23 22.34 12.68 44.78
C ARG A 23 20.86 12.64 45.18
N ALA A 24 20.02 13.40 44.48
CA ALA A 24 18.57 13.33 44.66
C ALA A 24 18.08 11.88 44.39
N PRO A 25 17.09 11.37 45.14
CA PRO A 25 16.52 10.05 44.88
C PRO A 25 15.86 10.03 43.50
N ASN A 26 16.12 8.97 42.73
CA ASN A 26 15.46 8.75 41.44
C ASN A 26 13.94 8.70 41.63
N PRO A 27 13.15 9.38 40.78
CA PRO A 27 11.70 9.19 40.79
C PRO A 27 11.36 7.75 40.39
N SER A 28 10.45 7.14 41.14
CA SER A 28 9.93 5.78 40.92
C SER A 28 9.41 5.59 39.49
N PRO A 29 9.45 4.36 38.93
CA PRO A 29 8.97 4.12 37.57
C PRO A 29 7.47 4.44 37.48
N SER A 30 7.11 5.36 36.57
CA SER A 30 5.72 5.69 36.28
C SER A 30 4.97 4.46 35.77
N ALA A 31 3.75 4.28 36.27
CA ALA A 31 2.85 3.19 35.89
C ALA A 31 2.69 3.07 34.35
N PRO A 32 2.49 1.85 33.82
CA PRO A 32 2.28 1.64 32.39
C PRO A 32 0.99 2.35 31.95
N ALA A 33 1.07 3.11 30.85
CA ALA A 33 -0.08 3.75 30.24
C ALA A 33 -1.16 2.71 29.88
N PRO A 34 -2.45 3.03 30.02
CA PRO A 34 -3.52 2.09 29.67
C PRO A 34 -3.44 1.73 28.19
N ALA A 35 -3.43 0.43 27.90
CA ALA A 35 -3.45 -0.10 26.53
C ALA A 35 -4.70 0.43 25.82
N ARG A 36 -4.49 1.08 24.67
CA ARG A 36 -5.57 1.58 23.81
C ARG A 36 -6.46 0.39 23.43
N PRO A 37 -7.79 0.43 23.63
CA PRO A 37 -8.66 -0.69 23.33
C PRO A 37 -8.48 -1.10 21.85
N PRO A 38 -8.50 -2.41 21.53
CA PRO A 38 -8.31 -2.87 20.17
C PRO A 38 -9.37 -2.21 19.29
N GLN A 39 -8.91 -1.37 18.35
CA GLN A 39 -9.80 -0.71 17.40
C GLN A 39 -10.51 -1.81 16.62
N GLN A 40 -11.82 -1.92 16.80
CA GLN A 40 -12.63 -2.91 16.13
C GLN A 40 -12.63 -2.58 14.63
N LEU A 41 -11.77 -3.27 13.87
CA LEU A 41 -11.61 -3.06 12.44
C LEU A 41 -12.96 -3.31 11.76
N ARG A 42 -13.49 -2.29 11.08
CA ARG A 42 -14.73 -2.42 10.32
C ARG A 42 -14.55 -3.51 9.28
N LYS A 43 -15.54 -4.41 9.17
CA LYS A 43 -15.51 -5.47 8.16
C LYS A 43 -15.37 -4.83 6.77
N PRO A 44 -14.49 -5.34 5.90
CA PRO A 44 -14.36 -4.84 4.55
C PRO A 44 -15.69 -5.03 3.81
N VAL A 45 -16.19 -3.97 3.20
CA VAL A 45 -17.38 -4.02 2.35
C VAL A 45 -16.94 -4.40 0.96
N PHE A 46 -17.49 -5.51 0.45
CA PHE A 46 -17.23 -5.93 -0.92
C PHE A 46 -18.19 -5.20 -1.86
N THR A 47 -17.62 -4.51 -2.84
CA THR A 47 -18.32 -3.80 -3.91
C THR A 47 -18.36 -4.70 -5.16
N THR A 48 -19.40 -4.56 -5.97
CA THR A 48 -19.55 -5.26 -7.26
C THR A 48 -19.10 -4.37 -8.42
N VAL A 49 -18.75 -4.98 -9.56
CA VAL A 49 -18.27 -4.28 -10.76
C VAL A 49 -19.29 -3.25 -11.28
N GLU A 50 -20.58 -3.58 -11.26
CA GLU A 50 -21.66 -2.68 -11.69
C GLU A 50 -21.76 -1.40 -10.84
N ARG A 51 -21.35 -1.45 -9.57
CA ARG A 51 -21.44 -0.32 -8.64
C ARG A 51 -20.24 0.62 -8.71
N LEU A 52 -19.26 0.32 -9.56
CA LEU A 52 -18.11 1.17 -9.76
C LEU A 52 -18.53 2.49 -10.43
N ARG A 53 -17.95 3.59 -9.96
CA ARG A 53 -18.19 4.93 -10.50
C ARG A 53 -16.90 5.55 -11.03
N PRO A 54 -16.95 6.39 -12.07
CA PRO A 54 -15.80 7.19 -12.49
C PRO A 54 -15.16 7.91 -11.29
N GLN A 55 -13.83 8.01 -11.27
CA GLN A 55 -13.04 8.72 -10.24
C GLN A 55 -13.20 8.22 -8.79
N SER A 56 -13.91 7.11 -8.57
CA SER A 56 -14.09 6.54 -7.23
C SER A 56 -12.89 5.69 -6.77
N HIS A 57 -12.69 5.59 -5.46
CA HIS A 57 -11.54 4.91 -4.85
C HIS A 57 -11.94 4.11 -3.61
N GLY A 58 -11.07 3.21 -3.15
CA GLY A 58 -11.30 2.43 -1.93
C GLY A 58 -12.12 1.17 -2.13
N HIS A 59 -12.26 0.69 -3.37
CA HIS A 59 -13.08 -0.47 -3.67
C HIS A 59 -12.39 -1.76 -3.25
N THR A 60 -13.14 -2.64 -2.61
CA THR A 60 -12.72 -4.01 -2.37
C THR A 60 -13.64 -4.92 -3.14
N LEU A 61 -13.13 -5.72 -4.08
CA LEU A 61 -13.95 -6.60 -4.90
C LEU A 61 -13.23 -7.91 -5.22
N THR A 62 -14.01 -8.96 -5.41
CA THR A 62 -13.53 -10.27 -5.85
C THR A 62 -13.91 -10.46 -7.30
N ALA A 63 -12.94 -10.67 -8.17
CA ALA A 63 -13.18 -10.87 -9.59
C ALA A 63 -12.30 -11.97 -10.15
N ARG A 64 -12.82 -12.62 -11.19
CA ARG A 64 -12.10 -13.64 -11.95
C ARG A 64 -11.46 -13.00 -13.17
N VAL A 65 -10.22 -13.38 -13.45
CA VAL A 65 -9.48 -12.95 -14.64
C VAL A 65 -9.92 -13.79 -15.83
N LEU A 66 -10.42 -13.14 -16.87
CA LEU A 66 -10.84 -13.80 -18.12
C LEU A 66 -9.68 -13.83 -19.12
N SER A 67 -9.03 -12.69 -19.32
CA SER A 67 -7.90 -12.56 -20.25
C SER A 67 -6.86 -11.59 -19.69
N ALA A 68 -5.61 -11.77 -20.11
CA ALA A 68 -4.49 -10.90 -19.75
C ALA A 68 -3.63 -10.67 -20.98
N ARG A 69 -3.42 -9.40 -21.34
CA ARG A 69 -2.61 -8.95 -22.46
C ARG A 69 -1.47 -8.09 -21.93
N ILE A 70 -0.24 -8.54 -22.11
CA ILE A 70 0.94 -7.75 -21.76
C ILE A 70 1.14 -6.69 -22.86
N ILE A 71 1.18 -5.42 -22.45
CA ILE A 71 1.37 -4.27 -23.36
C ILE A 71 2.82 -3.82 -23.35
N LEU A 72 3.43 -3.84 -22.18
CA LEU A 72 4.81 -3.47 -21.99
C LEU A 72 5.51 -4.54 -21.18
N ASP A 73 6.52 -5.16 -21.77
CA ASP A 73 7.35 -6.17 -21.12
C ASP A 73 8.82 -5.78 -21.18
N ASN A 74 9.21 -4.81 -20.34
CA ASN A 74 10.61 -4.44 -20.23
C ASN A 74 11.26 -5.17 -19.05
N PRO A 75 12.52 -5.64 -19.19
CA PRO A 75 13.23 -6.29 -18.11
C PRO A 75 13.48 -5.33 -16.92
N PRO A 76 13.45 -5.83 -15.67
CA PRO A 76 13.71 -5.01 -14.48
C PRO A 76 15.04 -4.26 -14.59
N PRO A 77 15.13 -2.98 -14.16
CA PRO A 77 14.20 -2.23 -13.32
C PRO A 77 13.09 -1.49 -14.09
N ARG A 78 12.89 -1.79 -15.38
CA ARG A 78 11.92 -1.08 -16.22
C ARG A 78 10.48 -1.53 -15.92
N ALA A 79 9.51 -0.72 -16.32
CA ALA A 79 8.09 -0.95 -16.07
C ALA A 79 7.53 -2.12 -16.89
N ARG A 80 6.74 -2.98 -16.23
CA ARG A 80 5.89 -4.00 -16.88
C ARG A 80 4.43 -3.59 -16.73
N LEU A 81 3.66 -3.67 -17.81
CA LEU A 81 2.26 -3.27 -17.88
C LEU A 81 1.44 -4.34 -18.61
N ALA A 82 0.35 -4.78 -17.99
CA ALA A 82 -0.63 -5.64 -18.64
C ALA A 82 -2.05 -5.07 -18.48
N GLU A 83 -2.84 -5.22 -19.53
CA GLU A 83 -4.28 -5.02 -19.51
C GLU A 83 -4.94 -6.38 -19.30
N CYS A 84 -5.75 -6.50 -18.26
CA CYS A 84 -6.45 -7.72 -17.92
C CYS A 84 -7.95 -7.47 -17.94
N LEU A 85 -8.72 -8.35 -18.58
CA LEU A 85 -10.17 -8.33 -18.44
C LEU A 85 -10.53 -9.13 -17.19
N VAL A 86 -11.15 -8.47 -16.22
CA VAL A 86 -11.59 -9.09 -14.97
C VAL A 86 -13.09 -8.88 -14.78
N GLY A 87 -13.77 -9.81 -14.13
CA GLY A 87 -15.20 -9.65 -13.88
C GLY A 87 -15.74 -10.45 -12.72
N ASP A 88 -16.92 -10.04 -12.28
CA ASP A 88 -17.73 -10.70 -11.28
C ASP A 88 -19.08 -11.14 -11.89
N ASN A 89 -20.02 -11.55 -11.04
CA ASN A 89 -21.36 -11.91 -11.46
C ASN A 89 -22.20 -10.73 -12.02
N THR A 90 -21.77 -9.49 -11.83
CA THR A 90 -22.49 -8.28 -12.25
C THR A 90 -21.96 -7.69 -13.54
N GLY A 91 -20.67 -7.84 -13.83
CA GLY A 91 -20.05 -7.35 -15.06
C GLY A 91 -18.56 -7.60 -15.16
N THR A 92 -17.96 -7.04 -16.20
CA THR A 92 -16.52 -7.06 -16.47
C THR A 92 -15.96 -5.64 -16.55
N VAL A 93 -14.69 -5.49 -16.20
CA VAL A 93 -13.93 -4.24 -16.23
C VAL A 93 -12.49 -4.51 -16.63
N LEU A 94 -11.89 -3.59 -17.38
CA LEU A 94 -10.45 -3.62 -17.66
C LEU A 94 -9.64 -3.24 -16.42
N PHE A 95 -8.75 -4.13 -16.01
CA PHE A 95 -7.78 -3.93 -14.95
C PHE A 95 -6.39 -3.65 -15.53
N THR A 96 -5.72 -2.62 -15.01
CA THR A 96 -4.35 -2.27 -15.40
C THR A 96 -3.37 -2.80 -14.36
N ALA A 97 -2.69 -3.89 -14.69
CA ALA A 97 -1.71 -4.55 -13.83
C ALA A 97 -0.31 -3.97 -14.05
N ARG A 98 0.39 -3.64 -12.95
CA ARG A 98 1.74 -3.07 -13.00
C ARG A 98 2.78 -3.95 -12.31
N ASN A 99 3.95 -4.07 -12.92
CA ASN A 99 5.12 -4.75 -12.36
C ASN A 99 4.79 -6.18 -11.87
N GLN A 100 5.02 -6.46 -10.59
CA GLN A 100 4.76 -7.75 -9.94
C GLN A 100 3.28 -8.17 -9.94
N GLN A 101 2.35 -7.22 -10.14
CA GLN A 101 0.93 -7.55 -10.22
C GLN A 101 0.63 -8.40 -11.45
N VAL A 102 1.38 -8.24 -12.54
CA VAL A 102 1.18 -8.98 -13.81
C VAL A 102 1.29 -10.49 -13.60
N ASP A 103 2.17 -10.93 -12.70
CA ASP A 103 2.36 -12.36 -12.42
C ASP A 103 1.23 -12.95 -11.57
N LEU A 104 0.45 -12.11 -10.87
CA LEU A 104 -0.69 -12.52 -10.02
C LEU A 104 -1.99 -12.64 -10.81
N VAL A 105 -2.21 -11.76 -11.79
CA VAL A 105 -3.44 -11.72 -12.61
C VAL A 105 -3.29 -12.55 -13.88
N LYS A 106 -3.21 -13.87 -13.72
CA LYS A 106 -3.22 -14.83 -14.83
C LYS A 106 -4.64 -15.19 -15.25
N PRO A 107 -4.91 -15.45 -16.54
CA PRO A 107 -6.23 -15.91 -16.98
C PRO A 107 -6.69 -17.15 -16.19
N GLY A 108 -7.95 -17.15 -15.78
CA GLY A 108 -8.57 -18.23 -15.01
C GLY A 108 -8.40 -18.12 -13.49
N THR A 109 -7.55 -17.23 -12.96
CA THR A 109 -7.41 -17.06 -11.51
C THR A 109 -8.52 -16.18 -10.95
N THR A 110 -8.89 -16.43 -9.69
CA THR A 110 -9.75 -15.53 -8.92
C THR A 110 -8.88 -14.68 -8.02
N VAL A 111 -9.11 -13.37 -8.06
CA VAL A 111 -8.33 -12.39 -7.31
C VAL A 111 -9.24 -11.46 -6.52
N ILE A 112 -8.77 -11.06 -5.35
CA ILE A 112 -9.39 -10.03 -4.52
C ILE A 112 -8.55 -8.77 -4.67
N PHE A 113 -9.18 -7.72 -5.20
CA PHE A 113 -8.61 -6.39 -5.23
C PHE A 113 -9.03 -5.67 -3.95
N ARG A 114 -8.07 -5.19 -3.16
CA ARG A 114 -8.30 -4.40 -1.94
C ARG A 114 -7.85 -2.98 -2.15
N ASN A 115 -8.68 -2.02 -1.73
CA ASN A 115 -8.42 -0.59 -1.85
C ASN A 115 -8.04 -0.19 -3.30
N ALA A 116 -8.77 -0.74 -4.26
CA ALA A 116 -8.62 -0.41 -5.67
C ALA A 116 -9.29 0.93 -5.99
N LYS A 117 -8.84 1.54 -7.07
CA LYS A 117 -9.39 2.80 -7.60
C LYS A 117 -9.80 2.65 -9.05
N ILE A 118 -10.67 3.56 -9.47
CA ILE A 118 -11.04 3.73 -10.87
C ILE A 118 -10.19 4.84 -11.47
N ASP A 119 -9.39 4.47 -12.46
CA ASP A 119 -8.60 5.38 -13.28
C ASP A 119 -9.38 5.67 -14.57
N MET A 120 -9.46 6.93 -14.96
CA MET A 120 -10.12 7.32 -16.21
C MET A 120 -9.08 7.35 -17.33
N PHE A 121 -9.31 6.60 -18.38
CA PHE A 121 -8.44 6.53 -19.55
C PHE A 121 -9.25 6.71 -20.82
N LYS A 122 -9.00 7.81 -21.55
CA LYS A 122 -9.66 8.14 -22.81
C LYS A 122 -11.20 8.03 -22.74
N GLY A 123 -11.81 8.63 -21.71
CA GLY A 123 -13.27 8.59 -21.50
C GLY A 123 -13.79 7.28 -20.89
N THR A 124 -12.98 6.22 -20.82
CA THR A 124 -13.40 4.92 -20.24
C THR A 124 -12.85 4.70 -18.85
N MET A 125 -13.57 3.94 -18.03
CA MET A 125 -13.12 3.56 -16.69
C MET A 125 -12.23 2.31 -16.70
N ARG A 126 -11.16 2.33 -15.90
CA ARG A 126 -10.25 1.20 -15.71
C ARG A 126 -9.98 0.98 -14.23
N LEU A 127 -9.96 -0.29 -13.81
CA LEU A 127 -9.58 -0.66 -12.46
C LEU A 127 -8.05 -0.59 -12.32
N ALA A 128 -7.57 0.01 -11.23
CA ALA A 128 -6.15 0.06 -10.90
C ALA A 128 -5.94 -0.12 -9.39
N VAL A 129 -4.79 -0.69 -9.01
CA VAL A 129 -4.36 -0.83 -7.61
C VAL A 129 -3.13 0.03 -7.40
N ASP A 130 -3.20 0.93 -6.43
CA ASP A 130 -2.11 1.85 -6.09
C ASP A 130 -1.21 1.31 -4.96
N LYS A 131 -0.34 2.15 -4.41
CA LYS A 131 0.61 1.79 -3.34
C LYS A 131 -0.06 1.40 -2.01
N TRP A 132 -1.32 1.76 -1.82
CA TRP A 132 -2.10 1.47 -0.62
C TRP A 132 -3.03 0.27 -0.81
N GLY A 133 -3.21 -0.17 -2.05
CA GLY A 133 -4.01 -1.33 -2.40
C GLY A 133 -3.18 -2.61 -2.51
N ARG A 134 -3.88 -3.74 -2.48
CA ARG A 134 -3.28 -5.07 -2.58
C ARG A 134 -4.11 -5.98 -3.46
N ILE A 135 -3.44 -6.88 -4.16
CA ILE A 135 -4.06 -7.97 -4.91
C ILE A 135 -3.76 -9.27 -4.16
N GLU A 136 -4.78 -10.03 -3.86
CA GLU A 136 -4.68 -11.33 -3.22
C GLU A 136 -5.27 -12.39 -4.14
N VAL A 137 -4.51 -13.45 -4.43
CA VAL A 137 -5.05 -14.61 -5.15
C VAL A 137 -5.83 -15.44 -4.15
N THR A 138 -7.03 -15.86 -4.53
CA THR A 138 -7.92 -16.66 -3.69
C THR A 138 -8.36 -17.93 -4.43
N ASP A 139 -9.03 -18.82 -3.71
CA ASP A 139 -9.58 -20.03 -4.29
C ASP A 139 -10.56 -19.71 -5.43
N PRO A 140 -10.72 -20.59 -6.42
CA PRO A 140 -11.64 -20.38 -7.52
C PRO A 140 -13.04 -20.07 -7.01
N ALA A 141 -13.54 -18.86 -7.27
CA ALA A 141 -14.89 -18.53 -6.86
C ALA A 141 -15.92 -19.27 -7.72
N SER A 142 -17.02 -19.68 -7.10
CA SER A 142 -18.10 -20.45 -7.71
C SER A 142 -19.05 -19.64 -8.59
N PHE A 143 -18.86 -18.32 -8.69
CA PHE A 143 -19.73 -17.47 -9.50
C PHE A 143 -19.38 -17.51 -10.99
N ARG A 144 -20.41 -17.42 -11.83
CA ARG A 144 -20.24 -17.21 -13.28
C ARG A 144 -20.07 -15.72 -13.56
N VAL A 145 -19.02 -15.37 -14.30
CA VAL A 145 -18.76 -13.98 -14.69
C VAL A 145 -19.78 -13.55 -15.73
N LYS A 146 -20.32 -12.33 -15.59
CA LYS A 146 -21.23 -11.74 -16.57
C LYS A 146 -20.45 -10.94 -17.60
N GLU A 147 -20.07 -11.61 -18.69
CA GLU A 147 -19.24 -11.04 -19.75
C GLU A 147 -19.98 -10.00 -20.60
N ASP A 148 -21.31 -10.10 -20.67
CA ASP A 148 -22.16 -9.22 -21.48
C ASP A 148 -22.18 -7.76 -20.99
N ASN A 149 -21.83 -7.51 -19.73
CA ASN A 149 -21.86 -6.18 -19.12
C ASN A 149 -20.45 -5.67 -18.86
N ASN A 150 -19.81 -5.11 -19.88
CA ASN A 150 -18.47 -4.54 -19.75
C ASN A 150 -18.53 -3.03 -19.46
N VAL A 151 -18.32 -2.66 -18.19
CA VAL A 151 -18.37 -1.25 -17.76
C VAL A 151 -17.21 -0.40 -18.28
N SER A 152 -16.11 -1.04 -18.72
CA SER A 152 -14.95 -0.34 -19.29
C SER A 152 -15.10 0.01 -20.77
N LEU A 153 -16.15 -0.46 -21.45
CA LEU A 153 -16.50 0.01 -22.79
C LEU A 153 -17.41 1.25 -22.76
N VAL A 154 -17.93 1.59 -21.58
CA VAL A 154 -18.78 2.77 -21.41
C VAL A 154 -17.90 4.02 -21.40
N GLU A 155 -18.22 4.94 -22.29
CA GLU A 155 -17.60 6.27 -22.35
C GLU A 155 -18.34 7.23 -21.41
N TYR A 156 -17.57 7.96 -20.61
CA TYR A 156 -18.05 8.96 -19.67
C TYR A 156 -17.48 10.31 -20.06
N GLU A 157 -18.35 11.31 -20.08
CA GLU A 157 -17.99 12.71 -20.26
C GLU A 157 -18.03 13.44 -18.92
N LEU A 158 -17.08 14.35 -18.70
CA LEU A 158 -17.12 15.24 -17.56
C LEU A 158 -18.13 16.34 -17.87
N VAL A 159 -19.26 16.33 -17.16
CA VAL A 159 -20.25 17.41 -17.24
C VAL A 159 -19.96 18.37 -16.10
N ASP A 160 -19.46 19.56 -16.45
CA ASP A 160 -19.36 20.68 -15.51
C ASP A 160 -20.77 21.25 -15.33
N VAL A 161 -21.40 20.94 -14.20
CA VAL A 161 -22.67 21.55 -13.83
C VAL A 161 -22.35 22.99 -13.42
N VAL A 162 -22.52 23.92 -14.35
CA VAL A 162 -22.56 25.35 -14.03
C VAL A 162 -23.93 25.57 -13.38
N ASP A 163 -23.95 25.68 -12.06
CA ASP A 163 -25.14 26.13 -11.35
C ASP A 163 -25.41 27.56 -11.83
N GLU A 164 -26.49 27.75 -12.61
CA GLU A 164 -26.99 29.07 -12.99
C GLU A 164 -27.62 29.71 -11.73
N ASP A 165 -26.89 30.64 -11.10
CA ASP A 165 -27.41 31.57 -10.08
C ASP A 165 -28.35 32.64 -10.68
#